data_AF-A0A1A6FU14-F1
#
_entry.id   AF-A0A1A6FU14-F1
#
_cell.length_a   1.000
_cell.length_b   1.000
_cell.length_c   1.000
_cell.angle_alpha   90.00
_cell.angle_beta   90.00
_cell.angle_gamma   90.00
#
_symmetry.space_group_name_H-M   'P 1'
#
loop_
_entity.id
_entity.type
_entity.pdbx_description
1 polymer ?
#
loop_
_entity_poly.entity_id
_entity_poly.type
_entity_poly.pdbx_seq_one_letter_code
_entity_poly.pdbx_strand_id
1 'polypeptide(L)'
;ESLARLQRAFARKWEFIFMQAEAQAKVDKKRDKIERKILDSQERAFWDVHRPVPGCVNTTEVDIKKSSRMRNPHKTRKSVYGLQNDIRSHSPTHTPTPETKPPTEDELHQQIKYWQIHLLSYTEQYVEYDPFLVPPDPSNPWLSDDTTFWELEARFWLAVEGLKKRPIREVPSRVQEIWQEFLAPGAPSAINLDSKSYDKTTQNEHIYKLMKSDSYPRFIRSSAYQELLQAKRK
;
A
#
# COMPACT_ATOMS: atom_id res chain seq x y z
N GLU A 1 30.29 15.74 29.63
CA GLU A 1 29.75 14.41 29.99
C GLU A 1 30.30 13.26 29.14
N SER A 2 30.27 13.35 27.80
CA SER A 2 30.74 12.29 26.89
C SER A 2 32.19 11.85 27.11
N LEU A 3 33.12 12.79 27.34
CA LEU A 3 34.53 12.47 27.62
C LEU A 3 34.69 11.59 28.86
N ALA A 4 34.01 11.92 29.97
CA ALA A 4 34.07 11.16 31.21
C ALA A 4 33.51 9.73 31.04
N ARG A 5 32.51 9.55 30.18
CA ARG A 5 31.99 8.21 29.82
C ARG A 5 33.01 7.42 29.00
N LEU A 6 33.65 8.05 28.02
CA LEU A 6 34.66 7.41 27.17
C LEU A 6 35.92 7.04 27.95
N GLN A 7 36.38 7.90 28.88
CA GLN A 7 37.50 7.60 29.78
C GLN A 7 37.22 6.36 30.63
N ARG A 8 36.00 6.23 31.17
CA ARG A 8 35.58 5.02 31.90
C ARG A 8 35.54 3.79 30.99
N ALA A 9 34.95 3.90 29.80
CA ALA A 9 34.81 2.77 28.87
C ALA A 9 36.16 2.29 28.31
N PHE A 10 37.11 3.21 28.08
CA PHE A 10 38.40 2.92 27.48
C PHE A 10 39.58 3.06 28.45
N ALA A 11 39.35 2.95 29.77
CA ALA A 11 40.36 3.20 30.80
C ALA A 11 41.69 2.46 30.56
N ARG A 12 41.64 1.19 30.16
CA ARG A 12 42.83 0.36 29.91
C ARG A 12 43.62 0.75 28.66
N LYS A 13 43.00 1.50 27.74
CA LYS A 13 43.62 2.00 26.50
C LYS A 13 43.81 3.52 26.53
N TRP A 14 43.55 4.17 27.66
CA TRP A 14 43.52 5.63 27.75
C TRP A 14 44.88 6.26 27.41
N GLU A 15 45.97 5.66 27.89
CA GLU A 15 47.33 6.11 27.57
C GLU A 15 47.61 6.13 26.07
N PHE A 16 47.14 5.12 25.32
CA PHE A 16 47.28 5.09 23.87
C PHE A 16 46.47 6.20 23.18
N ILE A 17 45.22 6.40 23.62
CA ILE A 17 44.35 7.47 23.11
C ILE A 17 44.97 8.84 23.37
N PHE A 18 45.51 9.05 24.58
CA PHE A 18 46.18 10.30 24.95
C PHE A 18 47.44 10.54 24.12
N MET A 19 48.29 9.51 23.96
CA MET A 19 49.50 9.60 23.13
C MET A 19 49.17 9.95 21.68
N GLN A 20 48.12 9.35 21.11
CA GLN A 20 47.66 9.66 19.76
C GLN A 20 47.12 11.10 19.65
N ALA A 21 46.32 11.56 20.62
CA ALA A 21 45.80 12.92 20.66
C ALA A 21 46.94 13.96 20.80
N GLU A 22 47.96 13.66 21.61
CA GLU A 22 49.11 14.53 21.79
C GLU A 22 49.95 14.63 20.50
N ALA A 23 50.18 13.52 19.82
CA ALA A 23 50.86 13.49 18.52
C ALA A 23 50.12 14.32 17.47
N GLN A 24 48.78 14.19 17.41
CA GLN A 24 47.94 14.98 16.51
C GLN A 24 48.03 16.49 16.81
N ALA A 25 47.90 16.87 18.08
CA ALA A 25 48.01 18.28 18.50
C ALA A 25 49.39 18.88 18.18
N LYS A 26 50.47 18.09 18.22
CA LYS A 26 51.82 18.52 17.82
C LYS A 26 51.90 18.81 16.31
N VAL A 27 51.22 18.03 15.48
CA VAL A 27 51.13 18.29 14.02
C VAL A 27 50.30 19.54 13.77
N ASP A 28 49.15 19.70 14.42
CA ASP A 28 48.25 20.84 14.21
C ASP A 28 48.89 22.17 14.63
N LYS A 29 49.75 22.15 15.65
CA LYS A 29 50.54 23.32 16.08
C LYS A 29 51.53 23.84 15.02
N LYS A 30 51.94 23.00 14.06
CA LYS A 30 52.85 23.40 12.97
C LYS A 30 52.14 24.15 11.84
N ARG A 31 50.81 24.06 11.75
CA ARG A 31 50.00 24.78 10.75
C ARG A 31 49.82 26.25 11.12
N ASP A 32 49.56 27.10 10.14
CA ASP A 32 49.24 28.50 10.37
C ASP A 32 47.88 28.63 11.08
N LYS A 33 47.63 29.82 11.63
CA LYS A 33 46.47 30.06 12.51
C LYS A 33 45.14 29.96 11.77
N ILE A 34 45.10 30.34 10.49
CA ILE A 34 43.85 30.37 9.72
C ILE A 34 43.51 28.94 9.28
N GLU A 35 44.47 28.21 8.70
CA GLU A 35 44.27 26.82 8.30
C GLU A 35 43.87 25.94 9.49
N ARG A 36 44.54 26.09 10.64
CA ARG A 36 44.20 25.35 11.86
C ARG A 36 42.76 25.58 12.31
N LYS A 37 42.26 26.83 12.26
CA LYS A 37 40.87 27.15 12.63
C LYS A 37 39.86 26.50 11.67
N ILE A 38 40.16 26.50 10.38
CA ILE A 38 39.28 25.89 9.37
C ILE A 38 39.20 24.38 9.60
N LEU A 39 40.35 23.72 9.79
CA LEU A 39 40.40 22.27 10.02
C LEU A 39 39.71 21.87 11.33
N ASP A 40 39.94 22.60 12.43
CA ASP A 40 39.25 22.36 13.72
C ASP A 40 37.73 22.54 13.58
N SER A 41 37.29 23.57 12.83
CA SER A 41 35.86 23.78 12.55
C SER A 41 35.26 22.65 11.69
N GLN A 42 35.99 22.13 10.70
CA GLN A 42 35.54 21.02 9.87
C GLN A 42 35.44 19.72 10.67
N GLU A 43 36.44 19.41 11.49
CA GLU A 43 36.42 18.25 12.38
C GLU A 43 35.27 18.36 13.39
N ARG A 44 35.03 19.55 13.95
CA ARG A 44 33.90 19.80 14.84
C ARG A 44 32.56 19.54 14.13
N ALA A 45 32.37 20.07 12.92
CA ALA A 45 31.15 19.85 12.14
C ALA A 45 30.93 18.36 11.83
N PHE A 46 31.99 17.59 11.57
CA PHE A 46 31.89 16.13 11.41
C PHE A 46 31.34 15.46 12.68
N TRP A 47 31.85 15.85 13.85
CA TRP A 47 31.40 15.28 15.12
C TRP A 47 30.00 15.74 15.52
N ASP A 48 29.60 16.96 15.17
CA ASP A 48 28.23 17.45 15.41
C ASP A 48 27.18 16.58 14.70
N VAL A 49 27.51 16.00 13.54
CA VAL A 49 26.63 15.05 12.83
C VAL A 49 26.62 13.67 13.49
N HIS A 50 27.78 13.15 13.90
CA HIS A 50 27.91 11.77 14.40
C HIS A 50 27.68 11.63 15.90
N ARG A 51 27.76 12.73 16.66
CA ARG A 51 27.54 12.83 18.10
C ARG A 51 26.71 14.09 18.37
N PRO A 52 25.48 14.18 17.82
CA PRO A 52 24.66 15.37 17.92
C PRO A 52 24.35 15.70 19.37
N VAL A 53 24.10 16.99 19.61
CA VAL A 53 23.67 17.49 20.91
C VAL A 53 22.39 16.75 21.34
N PRO A 54 22.26 16.32 22.61
CA PRO A 54 21.04 15.68 23.09
C PRO A 54 19.80 16.52 22.76
N GLY A 55 18.80 15.89 22.13
CA GLY A 55 17.58 16.55 21.64
C GLY A 55 17.61 16.90 20.15
N CYS A 56 18.77 16.92 19.50
CA CYS A 56 18.86 17.04 18.05
C CYS A 56 18.63 15.68 17.37
N VAL A 57 17.97 15.70 16.21
CA VAL A 57 17.76 14.50 15.39
C VAL A 57 19.10 13.96 14.90
N ASN A 58 19.32 12.67 15.07
CA ASN A 58 20.52 11.99 14.59
C ASN A 58 20.33 11.53 13.14
N THR A 59 20.91 12.26 12.20
CA THR A 59 20.79 11.99 10.75
C THR A 59 21.57 10.76 10.29
N THR A 60 22.43 10.20 11.14
CA THR A 60 23.18 8.97 10.85
C THR A 60 22.39 7.70 11.14
N GLU A 61 21.22 7.81 11.78
CA GLU A 61 20.36 6.68 12.04
C GLU A 61 19.75 6.12 10.75
N VAL A 62 19.86 4.81 10.60
CA VAL A 62 19.38 4.07 9.44
C VAL A 62 18.27 3.12 9.85
N ASP A 63 17.22 3.06 9.05
CA ASP A 63 16.10 2.12 9.27
C ASP A 63 16.63 0.67 9.42
N ILE A 64 16.00 -0.09 10.32
CA ILE A 64 16.43 -1.45 10.65
C ILE A 64 16.41 -2.39 9.43
N LYS A 65 15.43 -2.23 8.53
CA LYS A 65 15.35 -3.02 7.31
C LYS A 65 16.51 -2.64 6.39
N LYS A 66 16.77 -1.34 6.19
CA LYS A 66 17.90 -0.87 5.38
C LYS A 66 19.24 -1.39 5.92
N SER A 67 19.42 -1.31 7.24
CA SER A 67 20.60 -1.83 7.94
C SER A 67 20.80 -3.33 7.75
N SER A 68 19.72 -4.10 7.86
CA SER A 68 19.76 -5.56 7.67
C SER A 68 20.14 -5.96 6.24
N ARG A 69 19.66 -5.22 5.23
CA ARG A 69 19.98 -5.49 3.81
C ARG A 69 21.44 -5.20 3.51
N MET A 70 21.97 -4.10 4.04
CA MET A 70 23.37 -3.70 3.85
C MET A 70 24.34 -4.71 4.49
N ARG A 71 23.97 -5.33 5.61
CA ARG A 71 24.80 -6.32 6.31
C ARG A 71 24.82 -7.70 5.63
N ASN A 72 23.76 -8.08 4.90
CA ASN A 72 23.63 -9.40 4.27
C ASN A 72 23.06 -9.31 2.83
N PRO A 73 23.78 -8.69 1.88
CA PRO A 73 23.27 -8.45 0.52
C PRO A 73 22.87 -9.75 -0.22
N HIS A 74 23.54 -10.87 0.07
CA HIS A 74 23.25 -12.17 -0.54
C HIS A 74 21.93 -12.82 -0.08
N LYS A 75 21.42 -12.50 1.12
CA LYS A 75 20.14 -13.05 1.60
C LYS A 75 18.93 -12.29 1.03
N THR A 76 19.14 -11.04 0.62
CA THR A 76 18.09 -10.18 0.02
C THR A 76 17.76 -10.49 -1.44
N ARG A 77 18.55 -11.35 -2.11
CA ARG A 77 18.35 -11.67 -3.52
C ARG A 77 17.10 -12.53 -3.79
N LYS A 78 16.51 -13.14 -2.75
CA LYS A 78 15.22 -13.85 -2.86
C LYS A 78 14.08 -12.89 -2.54
N SER A 79 13.89 -11.90 -3.41
CA SER A 79 12.63 -11.16 -3.45
C SER A 79 11.53 -12.11 -3.94
N VAL A 80 10.37 -12.09 -3.30
CA VAL A 80 9.16 -12.80 -3.79
C VAL A 80 8.72 -12.28 -5.17
N TYR A 81 9.17 -11.08 -5.55
CA TYR A 81 8.97 -10.48 -6.87
C TYR A 81 10.23 -10.52 -7.75
N GLY A 82 11.29 -11.21 -7.31
CA GLY A 82 12.48 -11.39 -8.12
C GLY A 82 12.18 -12.43 -9.19
N LEU A 83 12.18 -12.03 -10.45
CA LEU A 83 12.15 -12.94 -11.59
C LEU A 83 13.36 -13.89 -11.46
N GLN A 84 13.13 -15.07 -10.91
CA GLN A 84 14.13 -16.12 -10.88
C GLN A 84 14.20 -16.68 -12.32
N ASN A 85 15.09 -16.12 -13.15
CA ASN A 85 15.45 -16.67 -14.45
C ASN A 85 16.25 -17.98 -14.31
N ASP A 86 15.82 -18.88 -13.43
CA ASP A 86 16.37 -20.23 -13.35
C ASP A 86 15.51 -21.14 -14.22
N ILE A 87 15.97 -21.30 -15.46
CA ILE A 87 15.59 -22.35 -16.38
C ILE A 87 15.97 -23.69 -15.73
N ARG A 88 15.08 -24.25 -14.93
CA ARG A 88 14.81 -25.69 -14.72
C ARG A 88 14.15 -25.92 -13.35
N SER A 89 12.84 -26.01 -13.37
CA SER A 89 12.10 -26.81 -12.38
C SER A 89 11.20 -27.77 -13.14
N HIS A 90 11.70 -29.00 -13.36
CA HIS A 90 10.91 -30.10 -13.87
C HIS A 90 9.81 -30.43 -12.85
N SER A 91 8.56 -30.06 -13.15
CA SER A 91 7.36 -30.60 -12.52
C SER A 91 6.55 -31.37 -13.57
N PRO A 92 6.01 -32.56 -13.26
CA PRO A 92 5.41 -33.45 -14.25
C PRO A 92 3.93 -33.11 -14.46
N THR A 93 3.63 -31.98 -15.12
CA THR A 93 2.31 -31.74 -15.73
C THR A 93 2.45 -30.74 -16.88
N HIS A 94 2.98 -31.19 -18.03
CA HIS A 94 3.00 -30.37 -19.24
C HIS A 94 1.68 -30.54 -20.00
N THR A 95 0.70 -29.69 -19.69
CA THR A 95 -0.10 -29.10 -20.77
C THR A 95 0.76 -28.00 -21.38
N PRO A 96 1.06 -28.00 -22.69
CA PRO A 96 1.77 -26.88 -23.31
C PRO A 96 0.92 -25.62 -23.17
N THR A 97 1.32 -24.73 -22.27
CA THR A 97 0.88 -23.35 -22.26
C THR A 97 1.23 -22.75 -23.62
N PRO A 98 0.27 -22.17 -24.37
CA PRO A 98 0.58 -21.55 -25.64
C PRO A 98 1.69 -20.52 -25.44
N GLU A 99 2.75 -20.61 -26.24
CA GLU A 99 3.80 -19.59 -26.32
C GLU A 99 3.16 -18.29 -26.81
N THR A 100 2.72 -17.44 -25.87
CA THR A 100 2.36 -16.06 -26.18
C THR A 100 3.63 -15.36 -26.66
N LYS A 101 3.67 -15.06 -27.96
CA LYS A 101 4.70 -14.19 -28.53
C LYS A 101 4.73 -12.89 -27.72
N PRO A 102 5.93 -12.36 -27.39
CA PRO A 102 6.01 -11.06 -26.74
C PRO A 102 5.31 -10.02 -27.64
N PRO A 103 4.51 -9.11 -27.05
CA PRO A 103 3.79 -8.11 -27.83
C PRO A 103 4.77 -7.26 -28.61
N THR A 104 4.40 -6.94 -29.85
CA THR A 104 5.14 -6.01 -30.69
C THR A 104 5.15 -4.61 -30.07
N GLU A 105 6.13 -3.79 -30.46
CA GLU A 105 6.22 -2.40 -30.00
C GLU A 105 4.94 -1.62 -30.29
N ASP A 106 4.31 -1.84 -31.44
CA ASP A 106 3.05 -1.22 -31.82
C ASP A 106 1.87 -1.69 -30.95
N GLU A 107 1.78 -2.98 -30.61
CA GLU A 107 0.77 -3.51 -29.69
C GLU A 107 0.93 -2.94 -28.28
N LEU A 108 2.18 -2.77 -27.81
CA LEU A 108 2.47 -2.12 -26.53
C LEU A 108 2.03 -0.65 -26.54
N HIS A 109 2.34 0.10 -27.60
CA HIS A 109 1.89 1.49 -27.74
C HIS A 109 0.36 1.61 -27.76
N GLN A 110 -0.33 0.71 -28.46
CA GLN A 110 -1.80 0.68 -28.48
C GLN A 110 -2.38 0.34 -27.10
N GLN A 111 -1.80 -0.62 -26.39
CA GLN A 111 -2.21 -0.96 -25.02
C GLN A 111 -1.99 0.22 -24.07
N ILE A 112 -0.83 0.88 -24.12
CA ILE A 112 -0.54 2.06 -23.29
C ILE A 112 -1.57 3.16 -23.56
N LYS A 113 -1.86 3.46 -24.83
CA LYS A 113 -2.86 4.46 -25.21
C LYS A 113 -4.26 4.09 -24.70
N TYR A 114 -4.66 2.83 -24.83
CA TYR A 114 -5.93 2.34 -24.31
C TYR A 114 -6.02 2.51 -22.79
N TRP A 115 -4.99 2.08 -22.05
CA TRP A 115 -4.96 2.20 -20.59
C TRP A 115 -4.94 3.66 -20.13
N GLN A 116 -4.23 4.55 -20.82
CA GLN A 116 -4.24 5.99 -20.52
C GLN A 116 -5.64 6.58 -20.64
N ILE A 117 -6.34 6.32 -21.76
CA ILE A 117 -7.71 6.81 -21.97
C ILE A 117 -8.64 6.21 -20.91
N HIS A 118 -8.52 4.91 -20.62
CA HIS A 118 -9.36 4.25 -19.63
C HIS A 118 -9.14 4.78 -18.21
N LEU A 119 -7.89 5.03 -17.81
CA LEU A 119 -7.57 5.59 -16.50
C LEU A 119 -8.06 7.03 -16.37
N LEU A 120 -7.95 7.84 -17.43
CA LEU A 120 -8.48 9.19 -17.45
C LEU A 120 -10.00 9.18 -17.33
N SER A 121 -10.70 8.38 -18.14
CA SER A 121 -12.17 8.31 -18.08
C SER A 121 -12.67 7.74 -16.75
N TYR A 122 -11.95 6.76 -16.18
CA TYR A 122 -12.25 6.26 -14.83
C TYR A 122 -12.07 7.35 -13.78
N THR A 123 -10.98 8.11 -13.82
CA THR A 123 -10.73 9.20 -12.87
C THR A 123 -11.80 10.28 -12.99
N GLU A 124 -12.14 10.69 -14.20
CA GLU A 124 -13.19 11.68 -14.48
C GLU A 124 -14.55 11.22 -13.96
N GLN A 125 -14.90 9.94 -14.13
CA GLN A 125 -16.15 9.38 -13.64
C GLN A 125 -16.33 9.49 -12.11
N TYR A 126 -15.24 9.42 -11.35
CA TYR A 126 -15.28 9.44 -9.87
C TYR A 126 -14.85 10.78 -9.26
N VAL A 127 -14.56 11.80 -10.07
CA VAL A 127 -14.07 13.10 -9.59
C VAL A 127 -15.06 13.78 -8.64
N GLU A 128 -16.36 13.67 -8.92
CA GLU A 128 -17.44 14.22 -8.07
C GLU A 128 -17.58 13.51 -6.72
N TYR A 129 -16.98 12.32 -6.59
CA TYR A 129 -17.01 11.51 -5.38
C TYR A 129 -15.68 11.55 -4.61
N ASP A 130 -14.69 12.30 -5.08
CA ASP A 130 -13.40 12.47 -4.38
C ASP A 130 -13.50 13.63 -3.37
N PRO A 131 -13.48 13.36 -2.05
CA PRO A 131 -13.63 14.39 -1.02
C PRO A 131 -12.49 15.43 -0.98
N PHE A 132 -11.37 15.17 -1.66
CA PHE A 132 -10.27 16.14 -1.80
C PHE A 132 -10.49 17.12 -2.95
N LEU A 133 -11.25 16.73 -3.98
CA LEU A 133 -11.50 17.54 -5.17
C LEU A 133 -12.86 18.24 -5.11
N VAL A 134 -13.87 17.57 -4.57
CA VAL A 134 -15.23 18.08 -4.42
C VAL A 134 -15.69 17.92 -2.96
N PRO A 135 -16.14 19.01 -2.29
CA PRO A 135 -16.62 18.91 -0.91
C PRO A 135 -17.82 17.95 -0.81
N PRO A 136 -17.78 16.96 0.09
CA PRO A 136 -18.91 16.07 0.31
C PRO A 136 -20.06 16.80 1.02
N ASP A 137 -21.29 16.39 0.72
CA ASP A 137 -22.53 16.90 1.32
C ASP A 137 -22.95 15.98 2.49
N PRO A 138 -23.20 16.47 3.73
CA PRO A 138 -23.28 17.89 4.13
C PRO A 138 -21.93 18.59 4.35
N SER A 139 -20.91 17.88 4.83
CA SER A 139 -19.57 18.44 5.01
C SER A 139 -18.53 17.34 5.17
N ASN A 140 -17.25 17.67 4.98
CA ASN A 140 -16.14 16.76 5.24
C ASN A 140 -15.91 16.66 6.76
N PRO A 141 -16.10 15.48 7.39
CA PRO A 141 -16.02 15.34 8.85
C PRO A 141 -14.66 15.73 9.44
N TRP A 142 -13.57 15.60 8.68
CA TRP A 142 -12.24 16.00 9.13
C TRP A 142 -12.03 17.52 9.20
N LEU A 143 -12.91 18.29 8.55
CA LEU A 143 -12.84 19.76 8.52
C LEU A 143 -13.93 20.41 9.38
N SER A 144 -15.10 19.77 9.50
CA SER A 144 -16.26 20.31 10.20
C SER A 144 -16.51 19.72 11.58
N ASP A 145 -15.78 18.66 11.96
CA ASP A 145 -16.04 17.83 13.15
C ASP A 145 -17.49 17.27 13.22
N ASP A 146 -18.19 17.25 12.07
CA ASP A 146 -19.55 16.71 11.92
C ASP A 146 -19.52 15.33 11.24
N THR A 147 -19.97 14.28 11.94
CA THR A 147 -19.96 12.90 11.45
C THR A 147 -21.18 12.53 10.61
N THR A 148 -22.10 13.46 10.35
CA THR A 148 -23.35 13.20 9.60
C THR A 148 -23.09 12.55 8.24
N PHE A 149 -22.04 12.97 7.51
CA PHE A 149 -21.65 12.35 6.24
C PHE A 149 -21.34 10.84 6.38
N TRP A 150 -20.60 10.44 7.42
CA TRP A 150 -20.27 9.03 7.66
C TRP A 150 -21.51 8.22 8.05
N GLU A 151 -22.44 8.78 8.80
CA GLU A 151 -23.70 8.11 9.17
C GLU A 151 -24.61 7.84 7.96
N LEU A 152 -24.57 8.73 6.95
CA LEU A 152 -25.29 8.59 5.69
C LEU A 152 -24.68 7.50 4.81
N GLU A 153 -23.35 7.44 4.70
CA GLU A 153 -22.62 6.43 3.92
C GLU A 153 -22.62 5.02 4.56
N ALA A 154 -22.71 4.94 5.90
CA ALA A 154 -22.51 3.71 6.66
C ALA A 154 -23.61 2.65 6.48
N ARG A 155 -24.87 3.01 6.23
CA ARG A 155 -26.00 2.06 6.40
C ARG A 155 -26.03 0.91 5.39
N PHE A 156 -25.58 1.12 4.16
CA PHE A 156 -25.62 0.10 3.10
C PHE A 156 -24.34 -0.76 3.06
N TRP A 157 -23.17 -0.13 3.24
CA TRP A 157 -21.88 -0.81 3.22
C TRP A 157 -21.66 -1.71 4.45
N LEU A 158 -22.14 -1.30 5.64
CA LEU A 158 -21.99 -2.09 6.87
C LEU A 158 -22.69 -3.46 6.78
N ALA A 159 -23.77 -3.60 6.01
CA ALA A 159 -24.49 -4.86 5.85
C ALA A 159 -23.73 -5.88 4.97
N VAL A 160 -23.16 -5.43 3.84
CA VAL A 160 -22.42 -6.29 2.90
C VAL A 160 -20.99 -6.57 3.41
N GLU A 161 -20.37 -5.61 4.07
CA GLU A 161 -19.04 -5.77 4.64
C GLU A 161 -19.05 -6.55 5.96
N GLY A 162 -20.17 -6.51 6.70
CA GLY A 162 -20.40 -7.36 7.87
C GLY A 162 -20.33 -8.86 7.56
N LEU A 163 -20.66 -9.28 6.33
CA LEU A 163 -20.45 -10.66 5.85
C LEU A 163 -18.96 -10.96 5.63
N LYS A 164 -18.22 -10.03 5.01
CA LYS A 164 -16.80 -10.19 4.65
C LYS A 164 -15.85 -10.13 5.85
N LYS A 165 -16.25 -9.46 6.94
CA LYS A 165 -15.47 -9.30 8.18
C LYS A 165 -15.74 -10.38 9.23
N ARG A 166 -16.59 -11.37 8.95
CA ARG A 166 -16.86 -12.46 9.89
C ARG A 166 -15.68 -13.42 9.99
N PRO A 167 -15.45 -14.03 11.17
CA PRO A 167 -14.52 -15.16 11.28
C PRO A 167 -14.89 -16.23 10.26
N ILE A 168 -13.90 -16.82 9.59
CA ILE A 168 -14.10 -17.78 8.48
C ILE A 168 -15.05 -18.94 8.84
N ARG A 169 -15.13 -19.31 10.13
CA ARG A 169 -16.01 -20.34 10.67
C ARG A 169 -17.50 -19.99 10.65
N GLU A 170 -17.86 -18.71 10.62
CA GLU A 170 -19.24 -18.19 10.63
C GLU A 170 -19.74 -17.82 9.23
N VAL A 171 -18.82 -17.79 8.25
CA VAL A 171 -19.16 -17.52 6.85
C VAL A 171 -20.11 -18.60 6.27
N PRO A 172 -19.93 -19.91 6.52
CA PRO A 172 -20.82 -20.94 5.95
C PRO A 172 -22.28 -20.81 6.42
N SER A 173 -22.51 -20.58 7.72
CA SER A 173 -23.86 -20.41 8.27
C SER A 173 -24.52 -19.13 7.74
N ARG A 174 -23.76 -18.03 7.65
CA ARG A 174 -24.30 -16.77 7.12
C ARG A 174 -24.59 -16.83 5.62
N VAL A 175 -23.78 -17.56 4.85
CA VAL A 175 -24.05 -17.83 3.43
C VAL A 175 -25.34 -18.66 3.28
N GLN A 176 -25.57 -19.64 4.16
CA GLN A 176 -26.83 -20.37 4.20
C GLN A 176 -28.02 -19.49 4.57
N GLU A 177 -27.87 -18.59 5.54
CA GLU A 177 -28.93 -17.62 5.89
C GLU A 177 -29.29 -16.72 4.69
N ILE A 178 -28.28 -16.17 4.00
CA ILE A 178 -28.49 -15.35 2.80
C ILE A 178 -29.13 -16.17 1.67
N TRP A 179 -28.73 -17.44 1.51
CA TRP A 179 -29.35 -18.34 0.56
C TRP A 179 -30.83 -18.56 0.88
N GLN A 180 -31.17 -18.84 2.14
CA GLN A 180 -32.56 -19.06 2.56
C GLN A 180 -33.42 -17.79 2.46
N GLU A 181 -32.83 -16.62 2.71
CA GLU A 181 -33.53 -15.33 2.72
C GLU A 181 -33.81 -14.79 1.30
N PHE A 182 -32.89 -15.03 0.35
CA PHE A 182 -32.92 -14.37 -0.97
C PHE A 182 -32.95 -15.33 -2.18
N LEU A 183 -32.43 -16.55 -2.07
CA LEU A 183 -32.17 -17.44 -3.22
C LEU A 183 -32.91 -18.78 -3.18
N ALA A 184 -33.39 -19.22 -2.02
CA ALA A 184 -34.10 -20.47 -1.86
C ALA A 184 -35.50 -20.45 -2.52
N PRO A 185 -36.03 -21.60 -2.98
CA PRO A 185 -37.38 -21.68 -3.50
C PRO A 185 -38.41 -21.24 -2.45
N GLY A 186 -39.15 -20.17 -2.74
CA GLY A 186 -40.11 -19.58 -1.79
C GLY A 186 -39.48 -18.65 -0.74
N ALA A 187 -38.26 -18.16 -0.99
CA ALA A 187 -37.56 -17.25 -0.10
C ALA A 187 -38.40 -15.98 0.21
N PRO A 188 -38.38 -15.51 1.47
CA PRO A 188 -39.18 -14.37 1.93
C PRO A 188 -38.82 -13.05 1.22
N SER A 189 -37.62 -12.95 0.65
CA SER A 189 -37.16 -11.83 -0.16
C SER A 189 -36.53 -12.32 -1.47
N ALA A 190 -37.21 -13.23 -2.16
CA ALA A 190 -36.74 -13.83 -3.40
C ALA A 190 -36.34 -12.77 -4.44
N ILE A 191 -35.06 -12.75 -4.79
CA ILE A 191 -34.55 -11.92 -5.88
C ILE A 191 -34.69 -12.67 -7.21
N ASN A 192 -35.13 -11.96 -8.24
CA ASN A 192 -35.44 -12.56 -9.54
C ASN A 192 -34.12 -12.86 -10.31
N LEU A 193 -33.52 -14.04 -10.06
CA LEU A 193 -32.38 -14.55 -10.81
C LEU A 193 -32.84 -15.37 -12.02
N ASP A 194 -32.16 -15.19 -13.15
CA ASP A 194 -32.42 -15.97 -14.35
C ASP A 194 -31.99 -17.44 -14.19
N SER A 195 -32.74 -18.35 -14.83
CA SER A 195 -32.58 -19.81 -14.70
C SER A 195 -31.16 -20.34 -14.98
N LYS A 196 -30.32 -19.62 -15.73
CA LYS A 196 -28.92 -20.01 -16.00
C LYS A 196 -27.95 -19.63 -14.88
N SER A 197 -28.30 -18.66 -14.04
CA SER A 197 -27.47 -18.23 -12.90
C SER A 197 -27.65 -19.14 -11.67
N TYR A 198 -28.76 -19.88 -11.60
CA TYR A 198 -29.06 -20.85 -10.53
C TYR A 198 -28.17 -22.11 -10.59
N ASP A 199 -27.91 -22.64 -11.79
CA ASP A 199 -27.13 -23.88 -11.96
C ASP A 199 -25.59 -23.69 -11.88
N LYS A 200 -25.10 -22.44 -11.82
CA LYS A 200 -23.67 -22.11 -11.98
C LYS A 200 -23.04 -21.35 -10.80
N THR A 201 -23.59 -21.47 -9.60
CA THR A 201 -23.03 -20.86 -8.37
C THR A 201 -21.63 -21.41 -7.99
N THR A 202 -21.08 -22.36 -8.75
CA THR A 202 -19.71 -22.89 -8.59
C THR A 202 -18.62 -22.13 -9.37
N GLN A 203 -18.96 -21.15 -10.22
CA GLN A 203 -17.97 -20.33 -10.93
C GLN A 203 -18.32 -18.83 -10.89
N ASN A 204 -17.99 -18.20 -9.76
CA ASN A 204 -18.30 -16.79 -9.43
C ASN A 204 -17.89 -15.76 -10.51
N GLU A 205 -16.85 -16.02 -11.31
CA GLU A 205 -16.34 -15.06 -12.29
C GLU A 205 -17.24 -14.92 -13.54
N HIS A 206 -17.89 -16.00 -13.96
CA HIS A 206 -18.74 -16.00 -15.15
C HIS A 206 -20.09 -15.31 -14.89
N ILE A 207 -20.67 -15.52 -13.70
CA ILE A 207 -21.89 -14.83 -13.27
C ILE A 207 -21.64 -13.33 -13.16
N TYR A 208 -20.52 -12.90 -12.56
CA TYR A 208 -20.20 -11.47 -12.48
C TYR A 208 -20.08 -10.83 -13.86
N LYS A 209 -19.41 -11.49 -14.82
CA LYS A 209 -19.30 -11.00 -16.20
C LYS A 209 -20.67 -10.92 -16.89
N LEU A 210 -21.50 -11.96 -16.74
CA LEU A 210 -22.85 -12.00 -17.30
C LEU A 210 -23.74 -10.89 -16.72
N MET A 211 -23.78 -10.76 -15.39
CA MET A 211 -24.53 -9.72 -14.70
C MET A 211 -24.04 -8.33 -15.10
N LYS A 212 -22.71 -8.13 -15.20
CA LYS A 212 -22.14 -6.85 -15.65
C LYS A 212 -22.54 -6.50 -17.08
N SER A 213 -22.67 -7.50 -17.96
CA SER A 213 -22.99 -7.28 -19.38
C SER A 213 -24.48 -7.21 -19.72
N ASP A 214 -25.37 -7.86 -18.96
CA ASP A 214 -26.80 -7.96 -19.31
C ASP A 214 -27.72 -7.43 -18.21
N SER A 215 -27.68 -8.01 -17.01
CA SER A 215 -28.60 -7.65 -15.92
C SER A 215 -28.38 -6.22 -15.41
N TYR A 216 -27.12 -5.79 -15.26
CA TYR A 216 -26.77 -4.48 -14.71
C TYR A 216 -27.17 -3.30 -15.64
N PRO A 217 -26.91 -3.34 -16.96
CA PRO A 217 -27.44 -2.32 -17.87
C PRO A 217 -28.97 -2.24 -17.89
N ARG A 218 -29.67 -3.38 -17.80
CA ARG A 218 -31.14 -3.42 -17.72
C ARG A 218 -31.66 -2.80 -16.42
N PHE A 219 -30.99 -3.10 -15.31
CA PHE A 219 -31.32 -2.52 -14.01
C PHE A 219 -31.18 -0.99 -14.01
N ILE A 220 -30.05 -0.44 -14.51
CA ILE A 220 -29.84 1.02 -14.59
C ILE A 220 -30.92 1.71 -15.47
N ARG A 221 -31.44 1.02 -16.50
CA ARG A 221 -32.50 1.53 -17.37
C ARG A 221 -33.93 1.27 -16.85
N SER A 222 -34.09 0.48 -15.80
CA SER A 222 -35.40 0.11 -15.25
C SER A 222 -36.06 1.27 -14.52
N SER A 223 -37.39 1.27 -14.45
CA SER A 223 -38.16 2.27 -13.69
C SER A 223 -37.78 2.29 -12.21
N ALA A 224 -37.46 1.13 -11.62
CA ALA A 224 -37.04 1.02 -10.23
C ALA A 224 -35.77 1.84 -9.92
N TYR A 225 -34.76 1.81 -10.80
CA TYR A 225 -33.56 2.63 -10.61
C TYR A 225 -33.83 4.12 -10.85
N GLN A 226 -34.70 4.44 -11.82
CA GLN A 226 -35.09 5.84 -12.09
C GLN A 226 -35.88 6.45 -10.92
N GLU A 227 -36.74 5.67 -10.26
CA GLU A 227 -37.46 6.08 -9.06
C GLU A 227 -36.49 6.36 -7.89
N LEU A 228 -35.46 5.53 -7.70
CA LEU A 228 -34.40 5.78 -6.70
C LEU A 228 -33.62 7.07 -6.97
N LEU A 229 -33.27 7.32 -8.23
CA LEU A 229 -32.61 8.57 -8.63
C LEU A 229 -33.50 9.81 -8.41
N GLN A 230 -34.80 9.69 -8.62
CA GLN A 230 -35.76 10.77 -8.40
C GLN A 230 -35.99 11.04 -6.90
N ALA A 231 -36.00 9.99 -6.07
CA ALA A 231 -36.13 10.11 -4.62
C ALA A 231 -34.92 10.80 -3.97
N LYS A 232 -33.71 10.63 -4.52
CA LYS A 232 -32.48 11.32 -4.06
C LYS A 232 -32.45 12.82 -4.42
N ARG A 233 -33.27 13.28 -5.38
CA ARG A 233 -33.32 14.69 -5.83
C ARG A 233 -34.37 15.55 -5.11
N LYS A 234 -35.24 14.95 -4.29
CA LYS A 234 -36.25 15.63 -3.47
C LYS A 234 -35.75 15.76 -2.04
#